data_AF-A0A918DU51-F1
#
_entry.id   AF-A0A918DU51-F1
#
_cell.length_a   1.000
_cell.length_b   1.000
_cell.length_c   1.000
_cell.angle_alpha   90.00
_cell.angle_beta   90.00
_cell.angle_gamma   90.00
#
_symmetry.space_group_name_H-M   'P 1'
#
loop_
_entity.id
_entity.type
_entity.pdbx_description
1 polymer ?
#
loop_
_entity_poly.entity_id
_entity_poly.type
_entity_poly.pdbx_seq_one_letter_code
_entity_poly.pdbx_strand_id
1 'polypeptide(L)'
;MTSPPVPTPPWRAARKDRKARRALSRDAIVDVALKVIDAEGLDALSMRRVAQDLDTGAASLYAHIDSKEELMEEVLDRVHAEIGTIEPRLEPDPENWQEQTKEWMRRGRRVYAGHRDLARAAMEQAIPTGPHALMNIEKLLALLRAGGLPDQAVAYGVDALSTYLTATVFENSLLESSPAQTGQTVEEYFGQVRDYFGSLPVDRFPNIVAMVEPLMRDVGDERFEFGLDLLVGGLARYARPRGTDAAAQGQEDAQA
;
A
#
# COMPACT_ATOMS: atom_id res chain seq x y z
N MET A 1 -13.75 43.18 50.97
CA MET A 1 -13.88 41.88 51.69
C MET A 1 -14.56 40.91 50.74
N THR A 2 -13.78 40.10 50.03
CA THR A 2 -14.27 39.10 49.07
C THR A 2 -14.67 37.84 49.85
N SER A 3 -15.92 37.42 49.69
CA SER A 3 -16.45 36.22 50.34
C SER A 3 -15.74 34.97 49.83
N PRO A 4 -15.37 33.99 50.69
CA PRO A 4 -14.70 32.77 50.25
C PRO A 4 -15.63 31.91 49.38
N PRO A 5 -15.10 31.22 48.36
CA PRO A 5 -15.91 30.39 47.47
C PRO A 5 -16.53 29.20 48.22
N VAL A 6 -17.78 28.89 47.88
CA VAL A 6 -18.55 27.80 48.48
C VAL A 6 -17.97 26.45 48.04
N PRO A 7 -17.65 25.53 48.96
CA PRO A 7 -17.13 24.20 48.61
C PRO A 7 -18.19 23.33 47.91
N THR A 8 -17.72 22.45 47.01
CA THR A 8 -18.61 21.57 46.23
C THR A 8 -19.20 20.47 47.13
N PRO A 9 -20.52 20.21 47.11
CA PRO A 9 -21.13 19.19 47.95
C PRO A 9 -20.69 17.75 47.61
N PRO A 10 -20.50 16.87 48.61
CA PRO A 10 -19.90 15.54 48.44
C PRO A 10 -20.73 14.53 47.63
N TRP A 11 -22.00 14.82 47.34
CA TRP A 11 -22.85 14.02 46.44
C TRP A 11 -22.80 14.47 44.97
N ARG A 12 -22.14 15.60 44.67
CA ARG A 12 -21.76 15.94 43.30
C ARG A 12 -20.40 15.31 43.06
N ALA A 13 -20.38 14.14 42.41
CA ALA A 13 -19.15 13.59 41.86
C ALA A 13 -18.45 14.72 41.09
N ALA A 14 -17.21 15.03 41.46
CA ALA A 14 -16.37 15.93 40.68
C ALA A 14 -16.47 15.44 39.22
N ARG A 15 -16.83 16.33 38.29
CA ARG A 15 -16.75 16.01 36.86
C ARG A 15 -15.33 15.51 36.67
N LYS A 16 -15.17 14.21 36.42
CA LYS A 16 -13.89 13.65 35.96
C LYS A 16 -13.44 14.60 34.86
N ASP A 17 -12.26 15.21 35.03
CA ASP A 17 -11.63 15.96 33.97
C ASP A 17 -11.65 15.05 32.76
N ARG A 18 -12.52 15.36 31.80
CA ARG A 18 -12.60 14.67 30.53
C ARG A 18 -11.30 15.06 29.86
N LYS A 19 -10.26 14.25 30.12
CA LYS A 19 -8.97 14.20 29.44
C LYS A 19 -9.24 14.65 28.02
N ALA A 20 -8.77 15.86 27.67
CA ALA A 20 -9.28 16.68 26.58
C ALA A 20 -9.81 15.79 25.44
N ARG A 21 -11.14 15.66 25.34
CA ARG A 21 -11.74 14.83 24.29
C ARG A 21 -11.13 15.29 22.99
N ARG A 22 -10.40 14.41 22.31
CA ARG A 22 -9.95 14.68 20.96
C ARG A 22 -11.22 15.06 20.20
N ALA A 23 -11.27 16.30 19.70
CA ALA A 23 -12.46 16.79 19.02
C ALA A 23 -12.76 15.78 17.91
N LEU A 24 -13.99 15.31 17.84
CA LEU A 24 -14.37 14.35 16.81
C LEU A 24 -14.22 15.05 15.47
N SER A 25 -13.35 14.51 14.63
CA SER A 25 -13.05 15.00 13.29
C SER A 25 -12.85 13.81 12.36
N ARG A 26 -13.03 14.03 11.06
CA ARG A 26 -12.80 13.01 10.02
C ARG A 26 -11.39 12.40 10.15
N ASP A 27 -10.36 13.24 10.27
CA ASP A 27 -8.98 12.79 10.50
C ASP A 27 -8.81 11.93 11.76
N ALA A 28 -9.46 12.28 12.87
CA ALA A 28 -9.36 11.50 14.10
C ALA A 28 -10.04 10.13 13.98
N ILE A 29 -11.10 10.03 13.16
CA ILE A 29 -11.78 8.76 12.88
C ILE A 29 -10.90 7.87 12.02
N VAL A 30 -10.34 8.40 10.94
CA VAL A 30 -9.40 7.70 10.04
C VAL A 30 -8.16 7.22 10.80
N ASP A 31 -7.55 8.07 11.64
CA ASP A 31 -6.41 7.71 12.50
C ASP A 31 -6.70 6.50 13.39
N VAL A 32 -7.89 6.46 14.00
CA VAL A 32 -8.28 5.38 14.91
C VAL A 32 -8.60 4.12 14.12
N ALA A 33 -9.26 4.25 12.97
CA ALA A 33 -9.54 3.13 12.08
C ALA A 33 -8.25 2.44 11.61
N LEU A 34 -7.25 3.21 11.15
CA LEU A 34 -5.95 2.68 10.76
C LEU A 34 -5.27 1.93 11.91
N LYS A 35 -5.30 2.50 13.13
CA LYS A 35 -4.76 1.83 14.33
C LYS A 35 -5.47 0.53 14.69
N VAL A 36 -6.78 0.48 14.51
CA VAL A 36 -7.56 -0.75 14.73
C VAL A 36 -7.14 -1.81 13.73
N ILE A 37 -6.97 -1.45 12.45
CA ILE A 37 -6.50 -2.38 11.41
C ILE A 37 -5.10 -2.88 11.75
N ASP A 38 -4.16 -1.98 12.06
CA ASP A 38 -2.78 -2.36 12.38
C ASP A 38 -2.69 -3.28 13.60
N ALA A 39 -3.52 -3.07 14.62
CA ALA A 39 -3.52 -3.86 15.85
C ALA A 39 -4.31 -5.18 15.75
N GLU A 40 -5.50 -5.15 15.15
CA GLU A 40 -6.50 -6.22 15.23
C GLU A 40 -6.81 -6.87 13.87
N GLY A 41 -6.40 -6.24 12.77
CA GLY A 41 -6.66 -6.67 11.41
C GLY A 41 -7.92 -6.06 10.80
N LEU A 42 -8.08 -6.21 9.49
CA LEU A 42 -9.17 -5.61 8.70
C LEU A 42 -10.55 -6.10 9.13
N ASP A 43 -10.67 -7.37 9.52
CA ASP A 43 -11.95 -7.98 9.90
C ASP A 43 -12.50 -7.40 11.23
N ALA A 44 -11.64 -6.82 12.07
CA ALA A 44 -12.06 -6.13 13.30
C ALA A 44 -12.62 -4.72 13.02
N LEU A 45 -12.38 -4.16 11.83
CA LEU A 45 -12.82 -2.80 11.49
C LEU A 45 -14.35 -2.73 11.41
N SER A 46 -14.93 -1.93 12.30
CA SER A 46 -16.34 -1.56 12.26
C SER A 46 -16.56 -0.17 12.84
N MET A 47 -17.62 0.52 12.42
CA MET A 47 -17.99 1.83 12.95
C MET A 47 -18.13 1.81 14.48
N ARG A 48 -18.66 0.71 15.04
CA ARG A 48 -18.79 0.54 16.49
C ARG A 48 -17.42 0.39 17.18
N ARG A 49 -16.52 -0.42 16.62
CA ARG A 49 -15.16 -0.62 17.16
C ARG A 49 -14.39 0.69 17.17
N VAL A 50 -14.46 1.49 16.10
CA VAL A 50 -13.79 2.79 16.00
C VAL A 50 -14.39 3.80 16.99
N ALA A 51 -15.73 3.83 17.12
CA ALA A 51 -16.40 4.73 18.06
C ALA A 51 -16.02 4.46 19.53
N GLN A 52 -15.81 3.18 19.87
CA GLN A 52 -15.37 2.76 21.20
C GLN A 52 -14.01 3.36 21.58
N ASP A 53 -13.04 3.36 20.67
CA ASP A 53 -11.71 3.95 20.92
C ASP A 53 -11.74 5.48 20.99
N LEU A 54 -12.76 6.09 20.40
CA LEU A 54 -13.01 7.53 20.46
C LEU A 54 -13.88 7.96 21.66
N ASP A 55 -14.28 7.04 22.56
CA ASP A 55 -15.19 7.30 23.68
C ASP A 55 -16.50 8.00 23.23
N THR A 56 -17.04 7.55 22.10
CA THR A 56 -18.27 8.08 21.49
C THR A 56 -19.21 6.97 21.00
N GLY A 57 -20.41 7.35 20.54
CA GLY A 57 -21.35 6.42 19.90
C GLY A 57 -21.14 6.35 18.39
N ALA A 58 -21.43 5.20 17.77
CA ALA A 58 -21.32 5.02 16.31
C ALA A 58 -22.14 6.06 15.52
N ALA A 59 -23.30 6.48 16.04
CA ALA A 59 -24.11 7.53 15.44
C ALA A 59 -23.37 8.87 15.27
N SER A 60 -22.40 9.17 16.14
CA SER A 60 -21.59 10.39 16.02
C SER A 60 -20.57 10.30 14.89
N LEU A 61 -20.10 9.11 14.53
CA LEU A 61 -19.19 8.92 13.39
C LEU A 61 -19.90 9.18 12.05
N TYR A 62 -21.16 8.75 11.94
CA TYR A 62 -21.97 8.96 10.74
C TYR A 62 -22.29 10.44 10.44
N ALA A 63 -22.01 11.36 11.37
CA ALA A 63 -22.03 12.79 11.07
C ALA A 63 -20.80 13.28 10.28
N HIS A 64 -19.76 12.43 10.18
CA HIS A 64 -18.50 12.74 9.52
C HIS A 64 -18.18 11.81 8.36
N ILE A 65 -18.60 10.54 8.40
CA ILE A 65 -18.32 9.51 7.40
C ILE A 65 -19.56 8.64 7.22
N ASP A 66 -20.08 8.56 6.02
CA ASP A 66 -21.41 8.04 5.68
C ASP A 66 -21.48 6.51 5.78
N SER A 67 -20.35 5.80 5.63
CA SER A 67 -20.32 4.34 5.60
C SER A 67 -18.98 3.73 6.05
N LYS A 68 -18.95 2.40 6.25
CA LYS A 68 -17.69 1.68 6.51
C LYS A 68 -16.81 1.68 5.26
N GLU A 69 -17.44 1.64 4.09
CA GLU A 69 -16.80 1.64 2.79
C GLU A 69 -16.06 2.96 2.55
N GLU A 70 -16.72 4.09 2.83
CA GLU A 70 -16.09 5.42 2.79
C GLU A 70 -14.94 5.53 3.80
N LEU A 71 -15.13 5.03 5.03
CA LEU A 71 -14.05 4.99 6.02
C LEU A 71 -12.83 4.22 5.49
N MET A 72 -13.04 3.12 4.78
CA MET A 72 -11.97 2.32 4.20
C MET A 72 -11.26 3.06 3.05
N GLU A 73 -12.00 3.75 2.19
CA GLU A 73 -11.42 4.61 1.15
C GLU A 73 -10.50 5.68 1.75
N GLU A 74 -10.94 6.33 2.84
CA GLU A 74 -10.13 7.35 3.51
C GLU A 74 -8.90 6.79 4.22
N VAL A 75 -9.01 5.60 4.82
CA VAL A 75 -7.87 4.93 5.45
C VAL A 75 -6.83 4.54 4.40
N LEU A 76 -7.27 4.01 3.25
CA LEU A 76 -6.36 3.72 2.14
C LEU A 76 -5.70 4.99 1.61
N ASP A 77 -6.46 6.07 1.41
CA ASP A 77 -5.89 7.35 0.94
C ASP A 77 -4.91 7.94 1.95
N ARG A 78 -5.16 7.78 3.25
CA ARG A 78 -4.20 8.17 4.30
C ARG A 78 -2.87 7.44 4.16
N VAL A 79 -2.91 6.14 3.90
CA VAL A 79 -1.70 5.33 3.72
C VAL A 79 -0.97 5.71 2.42
N HIS A 80 -1.70 6.03 1.36
CA HIS A 80 -1.12 6.59 0.14
C HIS A 80 -0.37 7.90 0.39
N ALA A 81 -0.82 8.73 1.35
CA ALA A 81 -0.14 9.96 1.71
C ALA A 81 1.29 9.71 2.20
N GLU A 82 1.53 8.61 2.92
CA GLU A 82 2.84 8.28 3.49
C GLU A 82 3.90 8.06 2.41
N ILE A 83 3.53 7.47 1.27
CA ILE A 83 4.43 7.22 0.13
C ILE A 83 5.07 8.52 -0.35
N GLY A 84 4.25 9.58 -0.49
CA GLY A 84 4.68 10.89 -0.95
C GLY A 84 5.52 11.69 0.05
N THR A 85 5.54 11.29 1.32
CA THR A 85 6.35 11.95 2.37
C THR A 85 7.79 11.46 2.45
N ILE A 86 8.11 10.34 1.76
CA ILE A 86 9.44 9.75 1.81
C ILE A 86 10.40 10.61 0.99
N GLU A 87 11.41 11.18 1.65
CA GLU A 87 12.49 11.93 1.01
C GLU A 87 13.58 11.01 0.43
N PRO A 88 14.34 11.43 -0.60
CA PRO A 88 14.18 12.70 -1.32
C PRO A 88 12.94 12.69 -2.23
N ARG A 89 12.34 13.85 -2.48
CA ARG A 89 11.40 13.98 -3.60
C ARG A 89 12.08 13.53 -4.89
N LEU A 90 11.47 12.57 -5.57
CA LEU A 90 11.91 12.15 -6.89
C LEU A 90 11.39 13.18 -7.87
N GLU A 91 12.23 13.88 -8.62
CA GLU A 91 11.78 14.66 -9.78
C GLU A 91 12.00 13.81 -11.03
N PRO A 92 11.04 13.71 -11.98
CA PRO A 92 11.18 12.81 -13.11
C PRO A 92 12.44 13.13 -13.92
N ASP A 93 13.37 12.19 -13.93
CA ASP A 93 14.63 12.28 -14.64
C ASP A 93 14.56 11.36 -15.86
N PRO A 94 14.60 11.92 -17.07
CA PRO A 94 14.57 11.15 -18.29
C PRO A 94 15.71 10.10 -18.39
N GLU A 95 16.88 10.31 -17.78
CA GLU A 95 18.00 9.35 -17.80
C GLU A 95 17.89 8.27 -16.72
N ASN A 96 17.18 8.56 -15.63
CA ASN A 96 17.11 7.69 -14.46
C ASN A 96 15.70 7.16 -14.16
N TRP A 97 14.76 7.31 -15.09
CA TRP A 97 13.34 6.97 -14.90
C TRP A 97 13.10 5.54 -14.44
N GLN A 98 13.93 4.58 -14.89
CA GLN A 98 13.81 3.17 -14.50
C GLN A 98 14.05 3.02 -13.00
N GLU A 99 15.18 3.49 -12.49
CA GLU A 99 15.50 3.39 -11.06
C GLU A 99 14.57 4.27 -10.20
N GLN A 100 14.14 5.43 -10.71
CA GLN A 100 13.13 6.23 -10.01
C GLN A 100 11.78 5.52 -9.92
N THR A 101 11.37 4.82 -10.97
CA THR A 101 10.17 3.98 -10.97
C THR A 101 10.32 2.87 -9.94
N LYS A 102 11.45 2.15 -9.93
CA LYS A 102 11.70 1.10 -8.95
C LYS A 102 11.70 1.64 -7.51
N GLU A 103 12.34 2.78 -7.27
CA GLU A 103 12.33 3.43 -5.95
C GLU A 103 10.92 3.82 -5.52
N TRP A 104 10.09 4.32 -6.43
CA TRP A 104 8.69 4.61 -6.15
C TRP A 104 7.91 3.36 -5.73
N MET A 105 8.13 2.24 -6.44
CA MET A 105 7.51 0.96 -6.09
C MET A 105 8.00 0.43 -4.73
N ARG A 106 9.30 0.59 -4.41
CA ARG A 106 9.86 0.23 -3.10
C ARG A 106 9.28 1.06 -1.97
N ARG A 107 9.01 2.36 -2.19
CA ARG A 107 8.32 3.23 -1.22
C ARG A 107 6.91 2.74 -0.96
N GLY A 108 6.15 2.46 -2.02
CA GLY A 108 4.83 1.85 -1.92
C GLY A 108 4.87 0.56 -1.12
N ARG A 109 5.82 -0.33 -1.43
CA ARG A 109 5.98 -1.60 -0.71
C ARG A 109 6.26 -1.42 0.77
N ARG A 110 7.20 -0.54 1.13
CA ARG A 110 7.53 -0.25 2.54
C ARG A 110 6.32 0.24 3.32
N VAL A 111 5.53 1.14 2.71
CA VAL A 111 4.32 1.66 3.33
C VAL A 111 3.27 0.56 3.48
N TYR A 112 2.92 -0.14 2.40
CA TYR A 112 1.91 -1.21 2.45
C TYR A 112 2.31 -2.36 3.38
N ALA A 113 3.58 -2.75 3.42
CA ALA A 113 4.08 -3.79 4.33
C ALA A 113 4.16 -3.32 5.80
N GLY A 114 4.15 -2.01 6.04
CA GLY A 114 4.11 -1.41 7.37
C GLY A 114 2.74 -1.46 8.03
N HIS A 115 1.68 -1.77 7.27
CA HIS A 115 0.31 -1.78 7.75
C HIS A 115 -0.36 -3.14 7.53
N ARG A 116 -1.01 -3.64 8.57
CA ARG A 116 -1.65 -4.95 8.53
C ARG A 116 -2.86 -4.93 7.59
N ASP A 117 -3.04 -5.98 6.79
CA ASP A 117 -4.21 -6.20 5.91
C ASP A 117 -4.54 -5.07 4.90
N LEU A 118 -3.72 -4.02 4.75
CA LEU A 118 -4.04 -2.94 3.82
C LEU A 118 -3.86 -3.32 2.35
N ALA A 119 -2.93 -4.23 2.04
CA ALA A 119 -2.84 -4.79 0.69
C ALA A 119 -4.11 -5.58 0.34
N ARG A 120 -4.68 -6.34 1.30
CA ARG A 120 -5.99 -7.00 1.14
C ARG A 120 -7.09 -5.98 0.89
N ALA A 121 -7.18 -4.94 1.74
CA ALA A 121 -8.19 -3.89 1.61
C ALA A 121 -8.10 -3.19 0.24
N ALA A 122 -6.90 -2.90 -0.25
CA ALA A 122 -6.70 -2.28 -1.55
C ALA A 122 -7.12 -3.18 -2.73
N MET A 123 -7.01 -4.51 -2.61
CA MET A 123 -7.52 -5.45 -3.64
C MET A 123 -9.04 -5.61 -3.61
N GLU A 124 -9.67 -5.40 -2.44
CA GLU A 124 -11.13 -5.48 -2.28
C GLU A 124 -11.86 -4.20 -2.75
N GLN A 125 -11.13 -3.08 -2.90
CA GLN A 125 -11.69 -1.80 -3.33
C GLN A 125 -11.62 -1.58 -4.84
N ALA A 126 -12.50 -0.71 -5.34
CA ALA A 126 -12.50 -0.25 -6.72
C ALA A 126 -11.32 0.72 -6.99
N ILE A 127 -11.28 1.31 -8.19
CA ILE A 127 -10.23 2.25 -8.60
C ILE A 127 -10.07 3.37 -7.53
N PRO A 128 -8.86 3.56 -6.96
CA PRO A 128 -8.64 4.59 -5.95
C PRO A 128 -8.89 6.01 -6.51
N THR A 129 -9.77 6.77 -5.85
CA THR A 129 -10.11 8.15 -6.26
C THR A 129 -9.73 9.20 -5.21
N GLY A 130 -9.08 8.80 -4.12
CA GLY A 130 -8.60 9.72 -3.09
C GLY A 130 -7.45 10.61 -3.58
N PRO A 131 -7.30 11.84 -3.06
CA PRO A 131 -6.31 12.81 -3.54
C PRO A 131 -4.86 12.31 -3.44
N HIS A 132 -4.50 11.55 -2.41
CA HIS A 132 -3.15 11.02 -2.27
C HIS A 132 -2.90 9.82 -3.19
N ALA A 133 -3.90 8.95 -3.36
CA ALA A 133 -3.84 7.87 -4.35
C ALA A 133 -3.67 8.43 -5.78
N LEU A 134 -4.45 9.45 -6.14
CA LEU A 134 -4.33 10.14 -7.43
C LEU A 134 -2.97 10.80 -7.62
N MET A 135 -2.41 11.40 -6.57
CA MET A 135 -1.04 11.96 -6.62
C MET A 135 0.01 10.89 -6.89
N ASN A 136 -0.16 9.70 -6.29
CA ASN A 136 0.76 8.59 -6.50
C ASN A 136 0.67 8.00 -7.91
N ILE A 137 -0.55 7.95 -8.48
CA ILE A 137 -0.78 7.59 -9.88
C ILE A 137 -0.13 8.62 -10.80
N GLU A 138 -0.37 9.91 -10.57
CA GLU A 138 0.24 11.01 -11.33
C GLU A 138 1.77 10.93 -11.30
N LYS A 139 2.34 10.59 -10.13
CA LYS A 139 3.77 10.43 -10.00
C LYS A 139 4.32 9.30 -10.86
N LEU A 140 3.69 8.13 -10.81
CA LEU A 140 4.12 6.99 -11.60
C LEU A 140 3.94 7.24 -13.11
N LEU A 141 2.85 7.88 -13.51
CA LEU A 141 2.64 8.36 -14.88
C LEU A 141 3.79 9.27 -15.33
N ALA A 142 4.16 10.26 -14.52
CA ALA A 142 5.22 11.21 -14.83
C ALA A 142 6.59 10.53 -14.98
N LEU A 143 6.91 9.57 -14.11
CA LEU A 143 8.16 8.79 -14.18
C LEU A 143 8.23 7.97 -15.48
N LEU A 144 7.16 7.24 -15.82
CA LEU A 144 7.13 6.44 -17.05
C LEU A 144 7.15 7.33 -18.31
N ARG A 145 6.43 8.46 -18.32
CA ARG A 145 6.47 9.42 -19.44
C ARG A 145 7.85 10.03 -19.63
N ALA A 146 8.60 10.31 -18.56
CA ALA A 146 9.97 10.83 -18.66
C ALA A 146 10.92 9.84 -19.39
N GLY A 147 10.64 8.55 -19.31
CA GLY A 147 11.32 7.50 -20.08
C GLY A 147 11.04 7.52 -21.58
N GLY A 148 10.12 8.35 -22.07
CA GLY A 148 9.76 8.41 -23.49
C GLY A 148 8.90 7.23 -23.96
N LEU A 149 8.16 6.60 -23.02
CA LEU A 149 7.22 5.54 -23.34
C LEU A 149 5.96 6.14 -24.01
N PRO A 150 5.34 5.43 -24.97
CA PRO A 150 4.07 5.84 -25.56
C PRO A 150 2.95 5.77 -24.51
N ASP A 151 1.95 6.66 -24.62
CA ASP A 151 0.87 6.83 -23.64
C ASP A 151 0.17 5.52 -23.25
N GLN A 152 -0.08 4.63 -24.21
CA GLN A 152 -0.72 3.34 -23.92
C GLN A 152 0.16 2.41 -23.08
N ALA A 153 1.48 2.40 -23.32
CA ALA A 153 2.42 1.61 -22.53
C ALA A 153 2.59 2.21 -21.13
N VAL A 154 2.52 3.52 -20.99
CA VAL A 154 2.48 4.20 -19.69
C VAL A 154 1.25 3.79 -18.90
N ALA A 155 0.05 3.85 -19.51
CA ALA A 155 -1.20 3.49 -18.84
C ALA A 155 -1.21 2.02 -18.35
N TYR A 156 -0.81 1.08 -19.22
CA TYR A 156 -0.70 -0.33 -18.83
C TYR A 156 0.45 -0.58 -17.83
N GLY A 157 1.53 0.20 -17.90
CA GLY A 157 2.64 0.12 -16.96
C GLY A 157 2.22 0.50 -15.55
N VAL A 158 1.46 1.58 -15.38
CA VAL A 158 0.91 2.00 -14.07
C VAL A 158 0.04 0.90 -13.47
N ASP A 159 -0.90 0.36 -14.25
CA ASP A 159 -1.80 -0.70 -13.80
C ASP A 159 -1.04 -1.97 -13.39
N ALA A 160 -0.12 -2.44 -14.25
CA ALA A 160 0.67 -3.64 -13.99
C ALA A 160 1.60 -3.49 -12.77
N LEU A 161 2.28 -2.35 -12.63
CA LEU A 161 3.16 -2.07 -11.50
C LEU A 161 2.36 -1.98 -10.19
N SER A 162 1.22 -1.27 -10.20
CA SER A 162 0.37 -1.13 -9.01
C SER A 162 -0.22 -2.48 -8.59
N THR A 163 -0.69 -3.28 -9.55
CA THR A 163 -1.18 -4.64 -9.29
C THR A 163 -0.09 -5.54 -8.74
N TYR A 164 1.11 -5.49 -9.31
CA TYR A 164 2.26 -6.26 -8.82
C TYR A 164 2.63 -5.90 -7.38
N LEU A 165 2.66 -4.61 -7.06
CA LEU A 165 2.91 -4.13 -5.70
C LEU A 165 1.89 -4.67 -4.71
N THR A 166 0.60 -4.46 -4.97
CA THR A 166 -0.45 -4.86 -4.02
C THR A 166 -0.51 -6.38 -3.88
N ALA A 167 -0.42 -7.13 -4.99
CA ALA A 167 -0.45 -8.59 -4.98
C ALA A 167 0.72 -9.19 -4.20
N THR A 168 1.95 -8.68 -4.40
CA THR A 168 3.14 -9.21 -3.70
C THR A 168 3.13 -8.90 -2.21
N VAL A 169 2.67 -7.72 -1.80
CA VAL A 169 2.50 -7.41 -0.36
C VAL A 169 1.40 -8.28 0.25
N PHE A 170 0.29 -8.47 -0.46
CA PHE A 170 -0.79 -9.32 0.02
C PHE A 170 -0.36 -10.77 0.17
N GLU A 171 0.31 -11.34 -0.83
CA GLU A 171 0.84 -12.71 -0.78
C GLU A 171 1.79 -12.89 0.42
N ASN A 172 2.71 -11.95 0.65
CA ASN A 172 3.59 -12.00 1.82
C ASN A 172 2.81 -11.98 3.14
N SER A 173 1.77 -11.15 3.25
CA SER A 173 0.92 -11.12 4.44
C SER A 173 0.19 -12.44 4.72
N LEU A 174 -0.20 -13.18 3.66
CA LEU A 174 -0.80 -14.51 3.78
C LEU A 174 0.21 -15.56 4.24
N LEU A 175 1.45 -15.48 3.74
CA LEU A 175 2.54 -16.38 4.15
C LEU A 175 2.90 -16.22 5.62
N GLU A 176 2.79 -15.00 6.17
CA GLU A 176 2.98 -14.75 7.59
C GLU A 176 1.77 -15.19 8.43
N SER A 177 0.55 -14.96 7.92
CA SER A 177 -0.69 -15.19 8.69
C SER A 177 -1.19 -16.63 8.66
N SER A 178 -0.93 -17.40 7.60
CA SER A 178 -1.43 -18.77 7.45
C SER A 178 -0.78 -19.76 8.44
N PRO A 179 0.57 -19.79 8.59
CA PRO A 179 1.21 -20.67 9.57
C PRO A 179 0.79 -20.35 11.00
N ALA A 180 0.69 -19.05 11.34
CA ALA A 180 0.28 -18.57 12.65
C ALA A 180 -1.12 -19.09 13.07
N GLN A 181 -2.07 -19.16 12.14
CA GLN A 181 -3.41 -19.73 12.41
C GLN A 181 -3.39 -21.23 12.71
N THR A 182 -2.42 -21.95 12.16
CA THR A 182 -2.23 -23.39 12.39
C THR A 182 -1.27 -23.71 13.54
N GLY A 183 -0.73 -22.68 14.20
CA GLY A 183 0.27 -22.81 15.27
C GLY A 183 1.66 -23.23 14.78
N GLN A 184 1.92 -23.14 13.47
CA GLN A 184 3.21 -23.42 12.85
C GLN A 184 4.01 -22.14 12.65
N THR A 185 5.33 -22.24 12.66
CA THR A 185 6.21 -21.18 12.17
C THR A 185 6.21 -21.14 10.64
N VAL A 186 6.56 -19.98 10.06
CA VAL A 186 6.71 -19.83 8.60
C VAL A 186 7.74 -20.85 8.07
N GLU A 187 8.88 -21.00 8.75
CA GLU A 187 9.93 -21.95 8.37
C GLU A 187 9.45 -23.40 8.36
N GLU A 188 8.69 -23.83 9.36
CA GLU A 188 8.12 -25.19 9.41
C GLU A 188 7.14 -25.45 8.27
N TYR A 189 6.26 -24.47 7.98
CA TYR A 189 5.30 -24.59 6.89
C TYR A 189 6.01 -24.71 5.53
N PHE A 190 6.98 -23.84 5.25
CA PHE A 190 7.77 -23.90 4.02
C PHE A 190 8.61 -25.19 3.93
N GLY A 191 9.15 -25.67 5.06
CA GLY A 191 9.83 -26.95 5.14
C GLY A 191 8.94 -28.13 4.73
N GLN A 192 7.71 -28.18 5.24
CA GLN A 192 6.74 -29.22 4.88
C GLN A 192 6.36 -29.18 3.39
N VAL A 193 6.13 -27.98 2.83
CA VAL A 193 5.82 -27.83 1.39
C VAL A 193 7.01 -28.26 0.53
N ARG A 194 8.24 -27.93 0.95
CA ARG A 194 9.47 -28.33 0.27
C ARG A 194 9.63 -29.85 0.26
N ASP A 195 9.47 -30.49 1.41
CA ASP A 195 9.57 -31.95 1.54
C ASP A 195 8.47 -32.65 0.70
N TYR A 196 7.25 -32.09 0.71
CA TYR A 196 6.16 -32.57 -0.13
C TYR A 196 6.49 -32.49 -1.61
N PHE A 197 6.98 -31.34 -2.10
CA PHE A 197 7.40 -31.17 -3.50
C PHE A 197 8.53 -32.13 -3.88
N GLY A 198 9.49 -32.36 -2.98
CA GLY A 198 10.57 -33.33 -3.18
C GLY A 198 10.10 -34.79 -3.24
N SER A 199 8.95 -35.11 -2.63
CA SER A 199 8.37 -36.46 -2.61
C SER A 199 7.52 -36.80 -3.84
N LEU A 200 7.27 -35.84 -4.73
CA LEU A 200 6.40 -36.05 -5.90
C LEU A 200 7.01 -37.04 -6.91
N PRO A 201 6.19 -37.84 -7.62
CA PRO A 201 6.68 -38.75 -8.66
C PRO A 201 7.37 -37.97 -9.80
N VAL A 202 8.67 -38.18 -10.01
CA VAL A 202 9.49 -37.46 -11.00
C VAL A 202 9.03 -37.72 -12.44
N ASP A 203 8.47 -38.88 -12.72
CA ASP A 203 7.88 -39.22 -14.02
C ASP A 203 6.66 -38.35 -14.37
N ARG A 204 5.98 -37.80 -13.35
CA ARG A 204 4.83 -36.90 -13.51
C ARG A 204 5.16 -35.43 -13.27
N PHE A 205 6.04 -35.13 -12.34
CA PHE A 205 6.38 -33.77 -11.91
C PHE A 205 7.88 -33.47 -12.03
N PRO A 206 8.51 -33.71 -13.20
CA PRO A 206 9.96 -33.63 -13.34
C PRO A 206 10.51 -32.24 -12.99
N ASN A 207 9.80 -31.18 -13.39
CA ASN A 207 10.23 -29.81 -13.16
C ASN A 207 10.07 -29.38 -11.70
N ILE A 208 8.97 -29.74 -11.02
CA ILE A 208 8.77 -29.37 -9.61
C ILE A 208 9.87 -30.00 -8.77
N VAL A 209 10.10 -31.31 -8.94
CA VAL A 209 11.14 -32.03 -8.19
C VAL A 209 12.54 -31.49 -8.50
N ALA A 210 12.83 -31.18 -9.78
CA ALA A 210 14.13 -30.60 -10.16
C ALA A 210 14.34 -29.16 -9.65
N MET A 211 13.25 -28.42 -9.41
CA MET A 211 13.29 -27.00 -9.07
C MET A 211 12.89 -26.71 -7.62
N VAL A 212 12.76 -27.72 -6.75
CA VAL A 212 12.32 -27.55 -5.37
C VAL A 212 13.11 -26.47 -4.65
N GLU A 213 14.45 -26.51 -4.71
CA GLU A 213 15.23 -25.53 -3.95
C GLU A 213 15.09 -24.10 -4.47
N PRO A 214 15.23 -23.81 -5.77
CA PRO A 214 14.97 -22.44 -6.25
C PRO A 214 13.52 -21.97 -6.05
N LEU A 215 12.53 -22.87 -6.10
CA LEU A 215 11.12 -22.52 -5.86
C LEU A 215 10.84 -22.22 -4.39
N MET A 216 11.46 -22.97 -3.48
CA MET A 216 11.17 -22.92 -2.04
C MET A 216 12.16 -22.07 -1.25
N ARG A 217 13.19 -21.52 -1.88
CA ARG A 217 14.15 -20.62 -1.23
C ARG A 217 13.42 -19.42 -0.63
N ASP A 218 13.57 -19.23 0.68
CA ASP A 218 13.15 -18.00 1.35
C ASP A 218 14.19 -16.91 1.04
N VAL A 219 13.72 -15.82 0.45
CA VAL A 219 14.58 -14.75 -0.08
C VAL A 219 14.08 -13.36 0.28
N GLY A 220 13.09 -13.23 1.16
CA GLY A 220 12.52 -11.94 1.55
C GLY A 220 12.18 -11.08 0.32
N ASP A 221 12.92 -9.98 0.14
CA ASP A 221 12.66 -8.98 -0.90
C ASP A 221 13.16 -9.36 -2.30
N GLU A 222 14.00 -10.40 -2.46
CA GLU A 222 14.61 -10.71 -3.77
C GLU A 222 13.55 -11.03 -4.85
N ARG A 223 12.44 -11.71 -4.49
CA ARG A 223 11.35 -12.00 -5.44
C ARG A 223 10.67 -10.72 -5.91
N PHE A 224 10.44 -9.78 -4.99
CA PHE A 224 9.85 -8.48 -5.32
C PHE A 224 10.74 -7.72 -6.29
N GLU A 225 12.04 -7.62 -5.99
CA GLU A 225 13.02 -6.94 -6.83
C GLU A 225 13.15 -7.60 -8.21
N PHE A 226 13.18 -8.93 -8.28
CA PHE A 226 13.25 -9.66 -9.55
C PHE A 226 12.07 -9.35 -10.47
N GLY A 227 10.83 -9.42 -9.97
CA GLY A 227 9.66 -9.12 -10.78
C GLY A 227 9.55 -7.63 -11.12
N LEU A 228 10.00 -6.75 -10.22
CA LEU A 228 10.07 -5.31 -10.48
C LEU A 228 11.08 -5.00 -11.61
N ASP A 229 12.26 -5.61 -11.59
CA ASP A 229 13.26 -5.51 -12.66
C ASP A 229 12.71 -6.05 -13.99
N LEU A 230 11.98 -7.16 -13.96
CA LEU A 230 11.34 -7.74 -15.15
C LEU A 230 10.28 -6.80 -15.75
N LEU A 231 9.43 -6.21 -14.92
CA LEU A 231 8.38 -5.28 -15.36
C LEU A 231 8.98 -3.98 -15.90
N VAL A 232 9.89 -3.34 -15.16
CA VAL A 232 10.52 -2.08 -15.59
C VAL A 232 11.40 -2.30 -16.82
N GLY A 233 12.18 -3.38 -16.85
CA GLY A 233 12.98 -3.76 -18.03
C GLY A 233 12.12 -4.12 -19.24
N GLY A 234 10.93 -4.71 -19.03
CA GLY A 234 9.93 -4.93 -20.06
C GLY A 234 9.38 -3.62 -20.63
N LEU A 235 9.00 -2.69 -19.75
CA LEU A 235 8.53 -1.35 -20.10
C LEU A 235 9.60 -0.54 -20.85
N ALA A 236 10.87 -0.69 -20.48
CA ALA A 236 11.98 0.00 -21.14
C ALA A 236 12.13 -0.36 -22.62
N ARG A 237 11.61 -1.52 -23.08
CA ARG A 237 11.61 -1.88 -24.51
C ARG A 237 10.67 -1.01 -25.34
N TYR A 238 9.71 -0.32 -24.72
CA TYR A 238 8.82 0.62 -25.38
C TYR A 238 9.34 2.06 -25.40
N ALA A 239 10.42 2.35 -24.66
CA ALA A 239 11.03 3.67 -24.63
C ALA A 239 11.64 4.00 -26.01
N ARG A 240 11.31 5.16 -26.57
CA ARG A 240 11.91 5.61 -27.83
C ARG A 240 13.34 6.13 -27.59
N PRO A 241 14.32 5.81 -28.45
CA PRO A 241 15.64 6.43 -28.39
C PRO A 241 15.53 7.95 -28.55
N ARG A 242 16.18 8.71 -27.67
CA ARG A 242 16.29 10.17 -27.81
C ARG A 242 17.18 10.49 -29.01
N GLY A 243 16.57 10.73 -30.16
CA GLY A 243 17.29 11.12 -31.37
C GLY A 243 16.48 11.18 -32.65
N THR A 244 15.27 10.60 -32.70
CA THR A 244 14.49 10.54 -33.95
C THR A 244 13.56 11.73 -34.18
N ASP A 245 13.17 12.48 -33.14
CA ASP A 245 12.22 13.60 -33.32
C ASP A 245 12.91 14.92 -33.73
N ALA A 246 14.18 15.14 -33.35
CA ALA A 246 14.91 16.35 -33.75
C ALA A 246 15.27 16.37 -35.26
N ALA A 247 15.36 15.20 -35.91
CA ALA A 247 15.64 15.10 -37.34
C ALA A 247 14.38 15.30 -38.21
N ALA A 248 13.19 15.04 -37.66
CA ALA A 248 11.93 15.22 -38.38
C ALA A 248 11.51 16.70 -38.45
N GLN A 249 11.74 17.48 -37.39
CA GLN A 249 11.39 18.91 -37.35
C GLN A 249 12.37 19.79 -38.14
N GLY A 250 13.64 19.37 -38.30
CA GLY A 250 14.62 20.12 -39.10
C GLY A 250 14.48 19.97 -40.62
N GLN A 251 13.65 19.03 -41.10
CA GLN A 251 13.40 18.84 -42.54
C GLN A 251 12.15 19.58 -43.05
N GLU A 252 11.18 19.91 -42.18
CA GLU A 252 10.02 20.75 -42.56
C GLU A 252 10.39 22.24 -42.62
N ASP A 253 11.24 22.74 -41.71
CA ASP A 253 11.68 24.15 -41.71
C ASP A 253 12.70 24.48 -42.81
N ALA A 254 13.27 23.48 -43.49
CA ALA A 254 14.19 23.67 -44.62
C ALA A 254 13.47 23.68 -45.99
N GLN A 255 12.14 23.46 -46.01
CA GLN A 255 11.32 23.48 -47.23
C GLN A 255 10.23 24.57 -47.24
N ALA A 256 10.20 25.44 -46.23
CA ALA A 256 9.37 26.66 -46.17
C ALA A 256 10.20 27.92 -46.43
#